data_AF-A0A355BRR0-F1
#
_entry.id   AF-A0A355BRR0-F1
#
_cell.length_a   1.000
_cell.length_b   1.000
_cell.length_c   1.000
_cell.angle_alpha   90.00
_cell.angle_beta   90.00
_cell.angle_gamma   90.00
#
_symmetry.space_group_name_H-M   'P 1'
#
loop_
_entity.id
_entity.type
_entity.pdbx_description
1 polymer ?
#
loop_
_entity_poly.entity_id
_entity_poly.type
_entity_poly.pdbx_seq_one_letter_code
_entity_poly.pdbx_strand_id
1 'polypeptide(L)'
;AVHTDFPCIPSQRYGILSPVEFLYSLSGDCDTRTLTLFTLFKNLGYDPIIINSAQYKHSMLAIDLPSEGDYFVHKGRKFFYWETTATGWMPGMLPPDMNNPDYWTIILDHEFQADPTRSY
;
A
#
# COMPACT_ATOMS: atom_id res chain seq x y z
N ALA A 1 -5.83 15.10 9.08
CA ALA A 1 -5.26 15.58 7.81
C ALA A 1 -6.35 15.47 6.75
N VAL A 2 -6.40 16.37 5.76
CA VAL A 2 -7.27 16.19 4.60
C VAL A 2 -6.62 15.10 3.75
N HIS A 3 -7.30 13.96 3.53
CA HIS A 3 -6.86 12.97 2.55
C HIS A 3 -7.00 13.60 1.17
N THR A 4 -5.89 14.10 0.67
CA THR A 4 -5.80 14.53 -0.72
C THR A 4 -5.50 13.30 -1.54
N ASP A 5 -6.54 12.58 -1.94
CA ASP A 5 -6.42 11.67 -3.07
C ASP A 5 -5.91 12.51 -4.25
N PHE A 6 -4.69 12.24 -4.69
CA PHE A 6 -4.22 12.79 -5.95
C PHE A 6 -5.19 12.30 -7.03
N PRO A 7 -5.68 13.20 -7.91
CA PRO A 7 -6.70 12.83 -8.87
C PRO A 7 -6.18 11.69 -9.75
N CYS A 8 -6.96 10.62 -9.87
CA CYS A 8 -6.68 9.51 -10.78
C CYS A 8 -6.35 10.05 -12.17
N ILE A 9 -5.26 9.58 -12.77
CA ILE A 9 -4.93 9.93 -14.14
C ILE A 9 -5.81 9.07 -15.05
N PRO A 10 -6.63 9.67 -15.95
CA PRO A 10 -7.51 8.89 -16.80
C PRO A 10 -6.73 8.06 -17.82
N SER A 11 -7.37 7.01 -18.34
CA SER A 11 -6.88 6.18 -19.45
C SER A 11 -5.56 5.44 -19.21
N GLN A 12 -5.22 5.15 -17.95
CA GLN A 12 -4.07 4.31 -17.61
C GLN A 12 -4.41 2.82 -17.77
N ARG A 13 -3.51 2.06 -18.40
CA ARG A 13 -3.67 0.62 -18.54
C ARG A 13 -3.67 -0.02 -17.14
N TYR A 14 -4.69 -0.84 -16.85
CA TYR A 14 -4.93 -1.43 -15.52
C TYR A 14 -5.18 -0.43 -14.39
N GLY A 15 -5.38 0.86 -14.69
CA GLY A 15 -5.66 1.88 -13.67
C GLY A 15 -4.47 2.27 -12.81
N ILE A 16 -3.23 1.92 -13.20
CA ILE A 16 -2.01 2.23 -12.45
C ILE A 16 -0.94 2.81 -13.37
N LEU A 17 -0.03 3.62 -12.82
CA LEU A 17 1.19 4.02 -13.52
C LEU A 17 2.30 3.00 -13.35
N SER A 18 3.19 2.91 -14.34
CA SER A 18 4.44 2.19 -14.15
C SER A 18 5.31 2.86 -13.08
N PRO A 19 6.22 2.12 -12.42
CA PRO A 19 7.12 2.71 -11.43
C PRO A 19 7.92 3.90 -11.98
N VAL A 20 8.32 3.87 -13.26
CA VAL A 20 9.08 4.96 -13.89
C VAL A 20 8.22 6.21 -14.08
N GLU A 21 6.99 6.06 -14.58
CA GLU A 21 6.05 7.19 -14.76
C GLU A 21 5.69 7.84 -13.43
N PHE A 22 5.42 7.02 -12.40
CA PHE A 22 5.11 7.52 -11.08
C PHE A 22 6.33 8.19 -10.44
N LEU A 23 7.53 7.61 -10.49
CA LEU A 23 8.74 8.22 -9.92
C LEU A 23 9.14 9.51 -10.64
N TYR A 24 8.83 9.65 -11.93
CA TYR A 24 9.08 10.87 -12.69
C TYR A 24 8.09 12.00 -12.34
N SER A 25 6.80 11.68 -12.26
CA SER A 25 5.74 12.67 -12.07
C SER A 25 5.41 12.97 -10.61
N LEU A 26 5.68 12.00 -9.72
CA LEU A 26 5.22 11.94 -8.33
C LEU A 26 3.70 12.14 -8.20
N SER A 27 2.95 11.80 -9.25
CA SER A 27 1.50 11.92 -9.32
C SER A 27 0.92 10.54 -9.55
N GLY A 28 0.00 10.11 -8.69
CA GLY A 28 -0.62 8.79 -8.75
C GLY A 28 -1.60 8.61 -7.59
N ASP A 29 -2.61 7.77 -7.81
CA ASP A 29 -3.60 7.42 -6.80
C ASP A 29 -3.06 6.44 -5.75
N CYS A 30 -3.92 6.03 -4.82
CA CYS A 30 -3.56 5.10 -3.74
C CYS A 30 -3.00 3.79 -4.28
N ASP A 31 -3.60 3.20 -5.31
CA ASP A 31 -3.16 1.95 -5.92
C ASP A 31 -1.76 2.05 -6.50
N THR A 32 -1.49 3.09 -7.32
CA THR A 32 -0.17 3.33 -7.92
C THR A 32 0.93 3.48 -6.87
N ARG A 33 0.64 4.24 -5.81
CA ARG A 33 1.61 4.55 -4.75
C ARG A 33 1.90 3.33 -3.89
N THR A 34 0.86 2.63 -3.45
CA THR A 34 1.03 1.43 -2.63
C THR A 34 1.78 0.34 -3.39
N LEU A 35 1.47 0.11 -4.68
CA LEU A 35 2.17 -0.89 -5.48
C LEU A 35 3.64 -0.54 -5.73
N THR A 36 3.94 0.74 -5.99
CA THR A 36 5.33 1.19 -6.14
C THR A 36 6.12 0.97 -4.84
N LEU A 37 5.55 1.35 -3.69
CA LEU A 37 6.20 1.19 -2.39
C LEU A 37 6.36 -0.28 -2.01
N PHE A 38 5.35 -1.12 -2.25
CA PHE A 38 5.45 -2.56 -2.08
C PHE A 38 6.65 -3.13 -2.85
N THR A 39 6.77 -2.76 -4.13
CA THR A 39 7.87 -3.22 -4.99
C THR A 39 9.23 -2.77 -4.47
N LEU A 40 9.35 -1.49 -4.07
CA LEU A 40 10.59 -0.94 -3.53
C LEU A 40 11.00 -1.63 -2.22
N PHE A 41 10.07 -1.77 -1.28
CA PHE A 41 10.34 -2.40 0.01
C PHE A 41 10.67 -3.88 -0.12
N LYS A 42 9.98 -4.62 -1.00
CA LYS A 42 10.37 -6.02 -1.32
C LYS A 42 11.79 -6.10 -1.86
N ASN A 43 12.17 -5.21 -2.78
CA ASN A 43 13.53 -5.18 -3.34
C ASN A 43 14.61 -4.82 -2.30
N LEU A 44 14.24 -4.07 -1.26
CA LEU A 44 15.13 -3.71 -0.16
C LEU A 44 15.18 -4.78 0.95
N GLY A 45 14.46 -5.89 0.81
CA GLY A 45 14.47 -7.00 1.77
C GLY A 45 13.50 -6.83 2.94
N TYR A 46 12.54 -5.92 2.84
CA TYR A 46 11.44 -5.81 3.79
C TYR A 46 10.25 -6.69 3.38
N ASP A 47 9.33 -6.89 4.33
CA ASP A 47 8.09 -7.65 4.15
C ASP A 47 6.86 -6.73 4.17
N PRO A 48 6.57 -6.01 3.07
CA PRO A 48 5.33 -5.28 2.90
C PRO A 48 4.18 -6.20 2.47
N ILE A 49 2.96 -5.75 2.75
CA ILE A 49 1.68 -6.32 2.33
C ILE A 49 0.85 -5.16 1.76
N ILE A 50 0.06 -5.43 0.71
CA ILE A 50 -0.97 -4.49 0.24
C ILE A 50 -2.32 -4.88 0.86
N ILE A 51 -2.98 -3.89 1.46
CA ILE A 51 -4.31 -4.02 2.03
C ILE A 51 -5.26 -3.02 1.38
N ASN A 52 -6.45 -3.49 1.01
CA ASN A 52 -7.49 -2.63 0.45
C ASN A 52 -8.74 -2.66 1.31
N SER A 53 -9.50 -1.56 1.25
CA SER A 53 -10.84 -1.47 1.80
C SER A 53 -11.83 -1.07 0.73
N ALA A 54 -12.80 -1.94 0.45
CA ALA A 54 -13.91 -1.61 -0.43
C ALA A 54 -14.83 -0.54 0.21
N GLN A 55 -14.93 -0.53 1.54
CA GLN A 55 -15.73 0.43 2.29
C GLN A 55 -15.14 1.84 2.23
N TYR A 56 -13.82 1.95 2.38
CA TYR A 56 -13.10 3.22 2.35
C TYR A 56 -12.63 3.62 0.94
N LYS A 57 -12.75 2.71 -0.04
CA LYS A 57 -12.27 2.86 -1.42
C LYS A 57 -10.79 3.26 -1.47
N HIS A 58 -9.99 2.56 -0.67
CA HIS A 58 -8.61 2.94 -0.41
C HIS A 58 -7.65 1.74 -0.39
N SER A 59 -6.40 2.01 -0.75
CA SER A 59 -5.28 1.07 -0.70
C SER A 59 -4.19 1.63 0.22
N MET A 60 -3.71 0.78 1.13
CA MET A 60 -2.60 1.10 2.04
C MET A 60 -1.56 -0.01 2.06
N LEU A 61 -0.39 0.33 2.58
CA LEU A 61 0.62 -0.66 2.91
C LEU A 61 0.38 -1.17 4.34
N ALA A 62 0.79 -2.39 4.61
CA ALA A 62 1.13 -2.82 5.96
C ALA A 62 2.50 -3.49 5.94
N ILE A 63 3.30 -3.32 6.98
CA ILE A 63 4.71 -3.73 6.94
C ILE A 63 5.15 -4.28 8.30
N ASP A 64 5.95 -5.35 8.27
CA ASP A 64 6.60 -5.86 9.48
C ASP A 64 7.85 -5.02 9.78
N LEU A 65 7.69 -4.09 10.74
CA LEU A 65 8.72 -3.21 11.25
C LEU A 65 8.60 -3.13 12.78
N PRO A 66 9.70 -2.82 13.49
CA PRO A 66 9.63 -2.46 14.90
C PRO A 66 8.92 -1.10 15.04
N SER A 67 7.59 -1.13 15.15
CA SER A 67 6.74 0.03 15.41
C SER A 67 5.77 -0.23 16.58
N GLU A 68 5.01 0.79 16.94
CA GLU A 68 3.93 0.75 17.92
C GLU A 68 2.62 1.17 17.24
N GLY A 69 1.49 0.98 17.91
CA GLY A 69 0.17 1.37 17.40
C GLY A 69 -0.57 0.25 16.70
N ASP A 70 -1.27 0.59 15.62
CA ASP A 70 -2.24 -0.27 14.95
C ASP A 70 -1.56 -1.27 14.00
N TYR A 71 -1.93 -2.53 14.12
CA TYR A 71 -1.45 -3.62 13.26
C TYR A 71 -2.54 -4.66 13.03
N PHE A 72 -2.38 -5.49 12.01
CA PHE A 72 -3.05 -6.79 11.96
C PHE A 72 -2.03 -7.92 12.07
N VAL A 73 -2.51 -9.07 12.54
CA VAL A 73 -1.70 -10.28 12.61
C VAL A 73 -1.92 -11.09 11.35
N HIS A 74 -0.84 -11.39 10.65
CA HIS A 74 -0.87 -12.26 9.49
C HIS A 74 0.24 -13.30 9.62
N LYS A 75 -0.11 -14.59 9.51
CA LYS A 75 0.82 -15.73 9.69
C LYS A 75 1.67 -15.64 10.97
N GLY A 76 1.07 -15.18 12.07
CA GLY A 76 1.73 -15.05 13.37
C GLY A 76 2.70 -13.86 13.51
N ARG A 77 2.84 -13.02 12.48
CA ARG A 77 3.66 -11.80 12.49
C ARG A 77 2.76 -10.56 12.54
N LYS A 78 3.27 -9.47 13.09
CA LYS A 78 2.56 -8.18 13.16
C LYS A 78 2.93 -7.35 11.93
N PHE A 79 1.91 -6.86 11.23
CA PHE A 79 2.07 -5.93 10.11
C PHE A 79 1.37 -4.63 10.48
N PHE A 80 2.16 -3.57 10.62
CA PHE A 80 1.68 -2.26 11.04
C PHE A 80 1.08 -1.52 9.85
N TYR A 81 -0.11 -0.95 10.04
CA TYR A 81 -0.79 -0.18 9.00
C TYR A 81 0.03 1.06 8.63
N TRP A 82 0.13 1.37 7.34
CA TRP A 82 0.82 2.55 6.89
C TRP A 82 0.05 3.23 5.75
N GLU A 83 -0.60 4.33 6.11
CA GLU A 83 -1.14 5.29 5.14
C GLU A 83 0.03 5.97 4.41
N THR A 84 0.09 5.82 3.09
CA THR A 84 1.21 6.31 2.28
C THR A 84 0.78 7.34 1.24
N THR A 85 -0.51 7.71 1.21
CA THR A 85 -1.07 8.71 0.28
C THR A 85 -1.00 10.14 0.80
N ALA A 86 -1.21 10.33 2.11
CA ALA A 86 -1.09 11.63 2.75
C ALA A 86 0.22 11.73 3.55
N THR A 87 0.65 12.95 3.84
CA THR A 87 1.83 13.20 4.68
C THR A 87 1.48 13.10 6.17
N GLY A 88 2.49 12.85 7.01
CA GLY A 88 2.34 12.85 8.47
C GLY A 88 1.90 11.51 9.07
N TRP A 89 1.76 10.46 8.25
CA TRP A 89 1.44 9.11 8.71
C TRP A 89 2.69 8.26 8.81
N MET A 90 2.90 7.66 9.99
CA MET A 90 3.96 6.70 10.25
C MET A 90 3.39 5.28 10.31
N PRO A 91 4.22 4.23 10.15
CA PRO A 91 3.78 2.86 10.39
C PRO A 91 3.16 2.71 11.78
N GLY A 92 1.99 2.09 11.84
CA GLY A 92 1.21 1.91 13.07
C GLY A 92 0.21 3.03 13.35
N MET A 93 0.07 4.01 12.45
CA MET A 93 -0.95 5.05 12.54
C MET A 93 -2.08 4.77 11.55
N LEU A 94 -3.21 4.25 12.04
CA LEU A 94 -4.40 4.11 11.22
C LEU A 94 -5.16 5.45 11.16
N PRO A 95 -5.53 5.97 9.98
CA PRO A 95 -6.30 7.21 9.87
C PRO A 95 -7.63 7.11 10.65
N PRO A 96 -8.01 8.11 11.47
CA PRO A 96 -9.22 8.03 12.30
C PRO A 96 -10.52 7.81 11.54
N ASP A 97 -10.59 8.24 10.29
CA ASP A 97 -11.72 8.08 9.39
C ASP A 97 -11.74 6.72 8.67
N MET A 98 -10.66 5.94 8.79
CA MET A 98 -10.51 4.62 8.19
C MET A 98 -10.06 3.56 9.21
N ASN A 99 -10.44 3.75 10.47
CA ASN A 99 -9.86 3.00 11.59
C ASN A 99 -10.54 1.68 11.96
N ASN A 100 -11.56 1.24 11.22
CA ASN A 100 -12.17 -0.06 11.47
C ASN A 100 -11.35 -1.18 10.79
N PRO A 101 -10.65 -2.05 11.55
CA PRO A 101 -9.82 -3.11 11.00
C PRO A 101 -10.61 -4.13 10.17
N ASP A 102 -11.91 -4.33 10.46
CA ASP A 102 -12.75 -5.32 9.78
C ASP A 102 -13.00 -5.00 8.30
N TYR A 103 -12.73 -3.76 7.88
CA TYR A 103 -12.89 -3.34 6.48
C TYR A 103 -11.61 -3.47 5.65
N TRP A 104 -10.49 -3.87 6.26
CA TRP A 104 -9.22 -4.04 5.56
C TRP A 104 -8.97 -5.50 5.22
N THR A 105 -8.66 -5.77 3.95
CA THR A 105 -8.36 -7.13 3.46
C THR A 105 -7.02 -7.14 2.75
N ILE A 106 -6.24 -8.20 2.96
CA ILE A 106 -4.97 -8.44 2.27
C ILE A 106 -5.25 -8.79 0.81
N ILE A 107 -4.68 -8.00 -0.10
CA ILE A 107 -4.79 -8.20 -1.55
C ILE A 107 -3.49 -8.73 -2.16
N LEU A 108 -2.34 -8.32 -1.61
CA LEU A 108 -1.03 -8.82 -2.03
C LEU A 108 -0.18 -9.16 -0.82
N ASP A 109 0.18 -10.43 -0.70
CA ASP A 109 0.94 -10.96 0.42
C ASP A 109 2.44 -10.68 0.30
N HIS A 110 3.12 -10.54 1.44
CA HIS A 110 4.57 -10.41 1.49
C HIS A 110 5.30 -11.63 0.91
N GLU A 111 4.71 -12.82 0.90
CA GLU A 111 5.31 -14.00 0.26
C GLU A 111 5.15 -14.02 -1.26
N PHE A 112 4.44 -13.04 -1.85
CA PHE A 112 4.28 -12.97 -3.30
C PHE A 112 5.64 -12.93 -4.00
N GLN A 113 5.80 -13.84 -4.97
CA GLN A 113 6.91 -13.86 -5.90
C GLN A 113 6.33 -13.76 -7.31
N ALA A 114 6.82 -12.77 -8.06
CA ALA A 114 6.54 -12.72 -9.49
C ALA A 114 7.16 -13.96 -10.15
N ASP A 115 6.41 -14.64 -11.00
CA ASP A 115 6.95 -15.74 -11.80
C ASP A 115 8.01 -15.19 -12.76
N PRO A 116 9.30 -15.49 -12.56
CA PRO A 116 10.37 -14.93 -13.38
C PRO A 116 10.38 -15.49 -14.80
N THR A 117 9.60 -16.55 -15.07
CA THR A 117 9.49 -17.20 -16.39
C THR A 117 8.34 -16.67 -17.23
N ARG A 118 7.46 -15.84 -16.64
CA ARG A 118 6.27 -15.31 -17.32
C ARG A 118 6.63 -14.14 -18.24
N SER A 119 6.62 -14.38 -19.56
CA SER A 119 6.66 -13.32 -20.58
C SER A 119 5.27 -12.73 -20.81
N TYR A 120 5.19 -11.39 -20.89
CA TYR A 120 3.96 -10.63 -21.20
C TYR A 120 3.94 -10.15 -22.65
#